data_AF-A0A934AY17-F1
#
_entry.id   AF-A0A934AY17-F1
#
_cell.length_a   1.000
_cell.length_b   1.000
_cell.length_c   1.000
_cell.angle_alpha   90.00
_cell.angle_beta   90.00
_cell.angle_gamma   90.00
#
_symmetry.space_group_name_H-M   'P 1'
#
loop_
_entity.id
_entity.type
_entity.pdbx_description
1 polymer ?
#
loop_
_entity_poly.entity_id
_entity_poly.type
_entity_poly.pdbx_seq_one_letter_code
_entity_poly.pdbx_strand_id
1 'polypeptide(L)'
;MMVNKLRDEILELLWSLREKGSKSITDVVKGIADNDTSDMIRKMEKSGYVNVTGSDIEFTDKGEARGRDLTRRHRLAERLFHDVLEVGMEESVQLKELEVGLKGRIVFIRPSESTRLERLATMGIVPGGIIRLKQKRPSFVLEIDETSLAVDSLIAEEIYVKEYFR
;
A
#
# COMPACT_ATOMS: atom_id res chain seq x y z
N MET A 1 -14.66 -11.12 1.85
CA MET A 1 -15.05 -12.04 0.76
C MET A 1 -13.83 -12.19 -0.15
N MET A 2 -13.15 -13.34 -0.14
CA MET A 2 -11.72 -13.47 -0.49
C MET A 2 -11.47 -14.52 -1.59
N VAL A 3 -12.35 -14.63 -2.60
CA VAL A 3 -12.40 -15.83 -3.47
C VAL A 3 -11.54 -15.73 -4.74
N ASN A 4 -10.93 -14.59 -5.11
CA ASN A 4 -10.15 -14.53 -6.37
C ASN A 4 -8.99 -13.50 -6.38
N LYS A 5 -8.18 -13.45 -5.32
CA LYS A 5 -7.05 -12.49 -5.21
C LYS A 5 -6.06 -12.62 -6.38
N LEU A 6 -5.57 -13.82 -6.67
CA LEU A 6 -4.59 -14.08 -7.74
C LEU A 6 -5.11 -13.70 -9.14
N ARG A 7 -6.39 -14.00 -9.45
CA ARG A 7 -6.98 -13.62 -10.74
C ARG A 7 -7.02 -12.10 -10.90
N ASP A 8 -7.45 -11.41 -9.86
CA ASP A 8 -7.59 -9.96 -9.90
C ASP A 8 -6.18 -9.30 -10.01
N GLU A 9 -5.17 -9.84 -9.31
CA GLU A 9 -3.75 -9.43 -9.48
C GLU A 9 -3.24 -9.64 -10.91
N ILE A 10 -3.54 -10.78 -11.54
CA ILE A 10 -3.17 -11.04 -12.94
C ILE A 10 -3.85 -10.03 -13.88
N LEU A 11 -5.14 -9.74 -13.68
CA LEU A 11 -5.87 -8.77 -14.52
C LEU A 11 -5.32 -7.34 -14.35
N GLU A 12 -4.94 -6.96 -13.12
CA GLU A 12 -4.29 -5.67 -12.84
C GLU A 12 -2.91 -5.56 -13.51
N LEU A 13 -2.08 -6.60 -13.39
CA LEU A 13 -0.77 -6.63 -14.01
C LEU A 13 -0.87 -6.60 -15.54
N LEU A 14 -1.78 -7.38 -16.12
CA LEU A 14 -2.02 -7.41 -17.56
C LEU A 14 -2.46 -6.03 -18.08
N TRP A 15 -3.27 -5.29 -17.32
CA TRP A 15 -3.65 -3.92 -17.67
C TRP A 15 -2.42 -3.00 -17.72
N SER A 16 -1.55 -3.06 -16.71
CA SER A 16 -0.31 -2.28 -16.64
C SER A 16 0.66 -2.60 -17.78
N LEU A 17 0.82 -3.89 -18.10
CA LEU A 17 1.65 -4.34 -19.22
C LEU A 17 1.10 -3.84 -20.57
N ARG A 18 -0.21 -3.91 -20.77
CA ARG A 18 -0.87 -3.39 -21.98
C ARG A 18 -0.60 -1.89 -22.18
N GLU A 19 -0.69 -1.08 -21.12
CA GLU A 19 -0.37 0.35 -21.21
C GLU A 19 1.10 0.62 -21.57
N LYS A 20 1.99 -0.30 -21.20
CA LYS A 20 3.41 -0.28 -21.59
C LYS A 20 3.67 -0.93 -22.95
N GLY A 21 2.63 -1.40 -23.65
CA GLY A 21 2.72 -2.06 -24.95
C GLY A 21 3.19 -3.52 -24.91
N SER A 22 3.30 -4.15 -23.73
CA SER A 22 3.61 -5.58 -23.62
C SER A 22 2.34 -6.42 -23.52
N LYS A 23 2.37 -7.60 -24.15
CA LYS A 23 1.30 -8.60 -24.14
C LYS A 23 1.81 -10.00 -23.81
N SER A 24 3.04 -10.12 -23.30
CA SER A 24 3.68 -11.42 -23.12
C SER A 24 3.22 -12.14 -21.85
N ILE A 25 2.85 -13.41 -21.98
CA ILE A 25 2.57 -14.32 -20.86
C ILE A 25 3.79 -14.45 -19.94
N THR A 26 5.01 -14.43 -20.50
CA THR A 26 6.22 -14.54 -19.69
C THR A 26 6.37 -13.37 -18.74
N ASP A 27 5.93 -12.18 -19.14
CA ASP A 27 6.02 -10.98 -18.32
C ASP A 27 4.99 -11.03 -17.18
N VAL A 28 3.80 -11.57 -17.45
CA VAL A 28 2.77 -11.81 -16.44
C VAL A 28 3.26 -12.81 -15.39
N VAL A 29 3.79 -13.96 -15.83
CA VAL A 29 4.28 -15.01 -14.91
C VAL A 29 5.45 -14.51 -14.07
N LYS A 30 6.40 -13.78 -14.67
CA LYS A 30 7.52 -13.16 -13.94
C LYS A 30 7.05 -12.09 -12.95
N GLY A 31 6.05 -11.29 -13.32
CA GLY A 31 5.57 -10.19 -12.48
C GLY A 31 4.75 -10.63 -11.27
N ILE A 32 4.05 -11.75 -11.34
CA ILE A 32 3.30 -12.32 -10.21
C ILE A 32 4.20 -13.17 -9.30
N ALA A 33 5.20 -13.85 -9.86
CA ALA A 33 6.14 -14.71 -9.12
C ALA A 33 5.46 -15.80 -8.24
N ASP A 34 4.29 -16.28 -8.66
CA ASP A 34 3.52 -17.33 -8.00
C ASP A 34 3.43 -18.59 -8.89
N ASN A 35 3.61 -19.78 -8.29
CA ASN A 35 3.61 -21.06 -9.01
C ASN A 35 2.26 -21.38 -9.66
N ASP A 36 1.16 -20.86 -9.12
CA ASP A 36 -0.20 -21.11 -9.60
C ASP A 36 -0.60 -20.17 -10.74
N THR A 37 0.25 -19.21 -11.12
CA THR A 37 -0.06 -18.18 -12.15
C THR A 37 -0.45 -18.82 -13.48
N SER A 38 0.32 -19.80 -13.95
CA SER A 38 0.07 -20.48 -15.23
C SER A 38 -1.27 -21.23 -15.23
N ASP A 39 -1.58 -21.91 -14.12
CA ASP A 39 -2.84 -22.64 -13.96
C ASP A 39 -4.02 -21.69 -13.84
N MET A 40 -3.83 -20.55 -13.19
CA MET A 40 -4.84 -19.50 -13.11
C MET A 40 -5.12 -18.89 -14.49
N ILE A 41 -4.10 -18.60 -15.30
CA ILE A 41 -4.29 -18.10 -16.67
C ILE A 41 -5.12 -19.09 -17.51
N ARG A 42 -4.85 -20.40 -17.41
CA ARG A 42 -5.66 -21.43 -18.09
C ARG A 42 -7.12 -21.43 -17.62
N LYS A 43 -7.36 -21.25 -16.31
CA LYS A 43 -8.71 -21.13 -15.75
C LYS A 43 -9.39 -19.84 -16.22
N MET A 44 -8.65 -18.74 -16.32
CA MET A 44 -9.14 -17.45 -16.81
C MET A 44 -9.54 -17.51 -18.28
N GLU A 45 -8.76 -18.19 -19.12
CA GLU A 45 -9.09 -18.44 -20.52
C GLU A 45 -10.38 -19.23 -20.65
N LYS A 46 -10.49 -20.39 -19.97
CA LYS A 46 -11.73 -21.20 -19.93
C LYS A 46 -12.94 -20.43 -19.42
N SER A 47 -12.72 -19.48 -18.51
CA SER A 47 -13.76 -18.64 -17.92
C SER A 47 -14.05 -17.37 -18.73
N GLY A 48 -13.39 -17.20 -19.88
CA GLY A 48 -13.59 -16.09 -20.81
C GLY A 48 -13.13 -14.74 -20.26
N TYR A 49 -12.04 -14.68 -19.49
CA TYR A 49 -11.42 -13.41 -19.08
C TYR A 49 -10.34 -12.98 -20.06
N VAL A 50 -9.56 -13.92 -20.57
CA VAL A 50 -8.42 -13.67 -21.46
C VAL A 50 -8.42 -14.63 -22.64
N ASN A 51 -7.79 -14.24 -23.73
CA ASN A 51 -7.43 -15.13 -24.83
C ASN A 51 -5.91 -15.30 -24.86
N VAL A 52 -5.45 -16.53 -25.02
CA VAL A 52 -4.02 -16.84 -25.15
C VAL A 52 -3.73 -17.30 -26.58
N THR A 53 -2.81 -16.60 -27.25
CA THR A 53 -2.36 -16.95 -28.61
C THR A 53 -0.83 -17.06 -28.62
N GLY A 54 -0.32 -18.29 -28.60
CA GLY A 54 1.12 -18.53 -28.51
C GLY A 54 1.70 -18.01 -27.20
N SER A 55 2.56 -16.99 -27.27
CA SER A 55 3.13 -16.29 -26.12
C SER A 55 2.31 -15.12 -25.62
N ASP A 56 1.27 -14.74 -26.36
CA ASP A 56 0.56 -13.49 -26.13
C ASP A 56 -0.73 -13.74 -25.36
N ILE A 57 -1.04 -12.82 -24.45
CA ILE A 57 -2.25 -12.81 -23.64
C ILE A 57 -2.97 -11.49 -23.82
N GLU A 58 -4.25 -11.56 -24.16
CA GLU A 58 -5.11 -10.40 -24.38
C GLU A 58 -6.40 -10.50 -23.57
N PHE A 59 -6.99 -9.35 -23.26
CA PHE A 59 -8.30 -9.32 -22.63
C PHE A 59 -9.40 -9.73 -23.61
N THR A 60 -10.40 -10.41 -23.08
CA THR A 60 -11.75 -10.41 -23.65
C THR A 60 -12.54 -9.22 -23.10
N ASP A 61 -13.72 -8.91 -23.64
CA ASP A 61 -14.60 -7.85 -23.11
C ASP A 61 -14.87 -8.00 -21.60
N LYS A 62 -15.09 -9.24 -21.14
CA LYS A 62 -15.34 -9.56 -19.72
C LYS A 62 -14.11 -9.30 -18.87
N GLY A 63 -12.93 -9.71 -19.34
CA GLY A 63 -11.67 -9.45 -18.66
C GLY A 63 -11.33 -7.97 -18.63
N GLU A 64 -11.56 -7.27 -19.73
CA GLU A 64 -11.30 -5.84 -19.85
C GLU A 64 -12.20 -5.04 -18.90
N ALA A 65 -13.49 -5.37 -18.83
CA ALA A 65 -14.40 -4.73 -17.89
C ALA A 65 -13.95 -4.91 -16.42
N ARG A 66 -13.49 -6.13 -16.06
CA ARG A 66 -12.98 -6.41 -14.71
C ARG A 66 -11.64 -5.72 -14.44
N GLY A 67 -10.68 -5.83 -15.35
CA GLY A 67 -9.37 -5.19 -15.24
C GLY A 67 -9.48 -3.67 -15.13
N ARG A 68 -10.33 -3.05 -15.96
CA ARG A 68 -10.60 -1.61 -15.90
C ARG A 68 -11.18 -1.19 -14.55
N ASP A 69 -12.15 -1.93 -14.02
CA ASP A 69 -12.76 -1.64 -12.73
C ASP A 69 -11.73 -1.75 -11.58
N LEU A 70 -10.92 -2.80 -11.59
CA LEU A 70 -9.82 -3.00 -10.63
C LEU A 70 -8.81 -1.84 -10.69
N THR A 71 -8.25 -1.55 -11.87
CA THR A 71 -7.29 -0.47 -12.05
C THR A 71 -7.88 0.91 -11.73
N ARG A 72 -9.15 1.16 -12.09
CA ARG A 72 -9.82 2.44 -11.78
C ARG A 72 -9.98 2.62 -10.27
N ARG A 73 -10.41 1.58 -9.55
CA ARG A 73 -10.52 1.63 -8.09
C ARG A 73 -9.15 1.82 -7.44
N HIS A 74 -8.13 1.11 -7.93
CA HIS A 74 -6.78 1.23 -7.41
C HIS A 74 -6.22 2.64 -7.61
N ARG A 75 -6.27 3.18 -8.84
CA ARG A 75 -5.82 4.54 -9.16
C ARG A 75 -6.63 5.62 -8.47
N LEU A 76 -7.94 5.43 -8.31
CA LEU A 76 -8.77 6.38 -7.59
C LEU A 76 -8.45 6.36 -6.10
N ALA A 77 -8.27 5.18 -5.50
CA ALA A 77 -7.81 5.06 -4.12
C ALA A 77 -6.45 5.73 -3.96
N GLU A 78 -5.48 5.42 -4.83
CA GLU A 78 -4.13 6.00 -4.80
C GLU A 78 -4.14 7.52 -4.99
N ARG A 79 -4.92 8.05 -5.95
CA ARG A 79 -5.09 9.50 -6.11
C ARG A 79 -5.80 10.14 -4.93
N LEU A 80 -6.86 9.54 -4.40
CA LEU A 80 -7.53 10.04 -3.20
C LEU A 80 -6.59 10.01 -2.00
N PHE A 81 -5.80 8.95 -1.84
CA PHE A 81 -4.77 8.89 -0.83
C PHE A 81 -3.76 10.01 -1.07
N HIS A 82 -3.24 10.19 -2.29
CA HIS A 82 -2.31 11.26 -2.60
C HIS A 82 -2.90 12.65 -2.33
N ASP A 83 -4.08 12.97 -2.86
CA ASP A 83 -4.73 14.27 -2.73
C ASP A 83 -5.11 14.58 -1.28
N VAL A 84 -5.62 13.60 -0.53
CA VAL A 84 -5.98 13.78 0.89
C VAL A 84 -4.74 13.85 1.77
N LEU A 85 -3.68 13.09 1.44
CA LEU A 85 -2.44 13.09 2.21
C LEU A 85 -1.61 14.33 1.92
N GLU A 86 -1.44 14.76 0.68
CA GLU A 86 -0.66 15.97 0.35
C GLU A 86 -1.20 17.21 1.07
N VAL A 87 -2.53 17.40 1.05
CA VAL A 87 -3.18 18.52 1.75
C VAL A 87 -3.00 18.41 3.28
N GLY A 88 -2.87 17.20 3.83
CA GLY A 88 -2.58 17.00 5.26
C GLY A 88 -1.08 17.04 5.62
N MET A 89 -0.20 16.79 4.65
CA MET A 89 1.23 16.60 4.83
C MET A 89 2.05 17.87 4.59
N GLU A 90 1.51 18.88 3.88
CA GLU A 90 2.20 20.16 3.62
C GLU A 90 2.76 20.83 4.89
N GLU A 91 2.12 20.62 6.04
CA GLU A 91 2.55 21.15 7.34
C GLU A 91 3.06 20.06 8.32
N SER A 92 3.42 18.88 7.81
CA SER A 92 3.90 17.76 8.61
C SER A 92 5.40 17.52 8.44
N VAL A 93 6.03 16.98 9.48
CA VAL A 93 7.44 16.57 9.49
C VAL A 93 7.55 15.09 9.81
N GLN A 94 8.68 14.46 9.48
CA GLN A 94 8.94 13.10 9.93
C GLN A 94 9.09 13.08 11.45
N LEU A 95 8.63 12.03 12.12
CA LEU A 95 8.76 11.87 13.56
C LEU A 95 10.22 11.98 14.02
N LYS A 96 11.17 11.54 13.19
CA LYS A 96 12.60 11.69 13.48
C LYS A 96 13.06 13.15 13.61
N GLU A 97 12.34 14.07 12.96
CA GLU A 97 12.64 15.51 12.92
C GLU A 97 12.00 16.24 14.11
N LEU A 98 10.86 15.78 14.61
CA LEU A 98 10.19 16.32 15.80
C LEU A 98 11.17 16.50 16.97
N GLU A 99 11.16 17.63 17.66
CA GLU A 99 12.07 17.84 18.79
C GLU A 99 11.67 17.00 20.01
N VAL A 100 12.67 16.57 20.78
CA VAL A 100 12.42 15.83 22.03
C VAL A 100 11.69 16.73 23.01
N GLY A 101 10.60 16.21 23.58
CA GLY A 101 9.70 16.90 24.49
C GLY A 101 8.43 17.43 23.81
N LEU A 102 8.45 17.62 22.48
CA LEU A 102 7.30 18.12 21.74
C LEU A 102 6.25 17.04 21.50
N LYS A 103 5.00 17.50 21.41
CA LYS A 103 3.85 16.68 21.02
C LYS A 103 3.58 16.84 19.53
N GLY A 104 3.25 15.74 18.87
CA GLY A 104 2.83 15.71 17.48
C GLY A 104 1.56 14.89 17.33
N ARG A 105 0.64 15.33 16.46
CA ARG A 105 -0.46 14.51 15.97
C ARG A 105 0.05 13.71 14.77
N ILE A 106 -0.08 12.40 14.79
CA ILE A 106 0.20 11.53 13.66
C ILE A 106 -0.80 11.88 12.55
N VAL A 107 -0.32 12.41 11.44
CA VAL A 107 -1.17 12.70 10.27
C VAL A 107 -1.17 11.53 9.30
N PHE A 108 -0.05 10.81 9.22
CA PHE A 108 0.12 9.72 8.27
C PHE A 108 1.19 8.73 8.75
N ILE A 109 1.04 7.47 8.33
CA ILE A 109 2.03 6.42 8.50
C ILE A 109 2.24 5.80 7.12
N ARG A 110 3.46 5.87 6.58
CA ARG A 110 3.77 5.30 5.27
C ARG A 110 3.65 3.77 5.34
N PRO A 111 2.77 3.13 4.55
CA PRO A 111 2.68 1.69 4.51
C PRO A 111 3.96 1.13 3.88
N SER A 112 4.73 0.32 4.62
CA SER A 112 5.78 -0.51 4.03
C SER A 112 5.45 -2.00 4.11
N GLU A 113 4.63 -2.44 5.08
CA GLU A 113 4.12 -3.82 5.20
C GLU A 113 2.75 -3.85 5.92
N SER A 114 1.81 -4.68 5.44
CA SER A 114 0.45 -4.77 5.99
C SER A 114 0.40 -5.28 7.45
N THR A 115 1.20 -6.29 7.78
CA THR A 115 1.24 -6.87 9.15
C THR A 115 1.78 -5.90 10.20
N ARG A 116 2.66 -4.96 9.81
CA ARG A 116 3.26 -4.00 10.75
C ARG A 116 2.27 -2.90 11.14
N LEU A 117 1.42 -2.45 10.21
CA LEU A 117 0.36 -1.47 10.49
C LEU A 117 -0.62 -1.97 11.56
N GLU A 118 -1.02 -3.25 11.51
CA GLU A 118 -1.90 -3.83 12.53
C GLU A 118 -1.27 -3.81 13.94
N ARG A 119 0.04 -4.08 14.03
CA ARG A 119 0.78 -4.03 15.29
C ARG A 119 0.86 -2.60 15.85
N LEU A 120 1.20 -1.63 14.98
CA LEU A 120 1.24 -0.21 15.34
C LEU A 120 -0.12 0.28 15.84
N ALA A 121 -1.20 -0.11 15.16
CA ALA A 121 -2.56 0.25 15.54
C ALA A 121 -2.93 -0.29 16.93
N THR A 122 -2.51 -1.52 17.25
CA THR A 122 -2.71 -2.12 18.58
C THR A 122 -1.98 -1.35 19.69
N MET A 123 -0.88 -0.65 19.35
CA MET A 123 -0.09 0.16 20.27
C MET A 123 -0.53 1.64 20.31
N GLY A 124 -1.63 2.01 19.65
CA GLY A 124 -2.13 3.39 19.60
C GLY A 124 -1.42 4.29 18.57
N ILE A 125 -0.50 3.74 17.77
CA ILE A 125 0.13 4.45 16.65
C ILE A 125 -0.82 4.35 15.46
N VAL A 126 -1.74 5.29 15.39
CA VAL A 126 -2.72 5.43 14.30
C VAL A 126 -2.79 6.89 13.84
N PRO A 127 -3.18 7.15 12.58
CA PRO A 127 -3.54 8.49 12.15
C PRO A 127 -4.57 9.15 13.08
N GLY A 128 -4.32 10.39 13.46
CA GLY A 128 -5.08 11.16 14.45
C GLY A 128 -4.57 11.03 15.88
N GLY A 129 -3.79 9.99 16.19
CA GLY A 129 -3.18 9.78 17.51
C GLY A 129 -2.21 10.90 17.88
N ILE A 130 -2.16 11.26 19.16
CA ILE A 130 -1.23 12.27 19.69
C ILE A 130 -0.10 11.53 20.40
N ILE A 131 1.14 11.88 20.05
CA ILE A 131 2.34 11.29 20.63
C ILE A 131 3.25 12.39 21.16
N ARG A 132 4.05 12.08 22.18
CA ARG A 132 5.17 12.91 22.62
C ARG A 132 6.48 12.18 22.40
N LEU A 133 7.45 12.85 21.78
CA LEU A 133 8.78 12.28 21.62
C LEU A 133 9.59 12.46 22.91
N LYS A 134 9.98 11.36 23.56
CA LYS A 134 10.76 11.36 24.81
C LYS A 134 12.26 11.28 24.58
N GLN A 135 12.68 10.62 23.51
CA GLN A 135 14.08 10.30 23.25
C GLN A 135 14.27 9.98 21.76
N LYS A 136 15.44 10.31 21.18
CA LYS A 136 15.85 9.91 19.81
C LYS A 136 16.95 8.84 19.77
N ARG A 137 17.72 8.66 20.85
CA ARG A 137 18.84 7.71 20.92
C ARG A 137 18.92 7.01 22.28
N PRO A 138 19.26 5.70 22.34
CA PRO A 138 19.64 4.84 21.22
C PRO A 138 18.47 4.41 20.32
N SER A 139 17.23 4.62 20.76
CA SER A 139 16.00 4.43 19.99
C SER A 139 15.03 5.59 20.20
N PHE A 140 14.02 5.68 19.33
CA PHE A 140 12.94 6.66 19.46
C PHE A 140 11.95 6.17 20.51
N VAL A 141 11.79 6.92 21.61
CA VAL A 141 10.80 6.59 22.64
C VAL A 141 9.64 7.55 22.53
N LEU A 142 8.44 7.01 22.32
CA LEU A 142 7.18 7.72 22.14
C LEU A 142 6.31 7.50 23.36
N GLU A 143 5.68 8.56 23.83
CA GLU A 143 4.62 8.49 24.84
C GLU A 143 3.28 8.72 24.15
N ILE A 144 2.37 7.75 24.30
CA ILE A 144 1.05 7.70 23.69
C ILE A 144 0.07 7.42 24.84
N ASP A 145 -0.78 8.39 25.16
CA ASP A 145 -1.57 8.39 26.40
C ASP A 145 -0.68 8.10 27.63
N GLU A 146 -0.90 6.98 28.33
CA GLU A 146 -0.11 6.54 29.49
C GLU A 146 0.98 5.52 29.13
N THR A 147 1.14 5.17 27.85
CA THR A 147 2.05 4.13 27.38
C THR A 147 3.33 4.73 26.80
N SER A 148 4.49 4.16 27.15
CA SER A 148 5.77 4.48 26.51
C SER A 148 6.22 3.33 25.59
N LEU A 149 6.46 3.63 24.31
CA LEU A 149 6.88 2.68 23.30
C LEU A 149 8.23 3.08 22.70
N ALA A 150 9.17 2.14 22.63
CA ALA A 150 10.41 2.30 21.88
C ALA A 150 10.23 1.77 20.44
N VAL A 151 10.60 2.58 19.46
CA VAL A 151 10.60 2.23 18.04
C VAL A 151 11.97 2.51 17.42
N ASP A 152 12.30 1.76 16.38
CA ASP A 152 13.54 1.94 15.62
C ASP A 152 13.45 3.13 14.64
N SER A 153 14.56 3.41 13.96
CA SER A 153 14.65 4.51 13.00
C SER A 153 13.79 4.31 11.76
N LEU A 154 13.60 3.06 11.31
CA LEU A 154 12.78 2.77 10.13
C LEU A 154 11.32 3.14 10.40
N ILE A 155 10.80 2.76 11.57
CA ILE A 155 9.44 3.14 11.99
C ILE A 155 9.34 4.66 12.16
N ALA A 156 10.35 5.32 12.74
CA ALA A 156 10.35 6.77 12.91
C ALA A 156 10.41 7.55 11.58
N GLU A 157 10.99 6.98 10.52
CA GLU A 157 11.02 7.58 9.17
C GLU A 157 9.68 7.47 8.43
N GLU A 158 8.83 6.53 8.84
CA GLU A 158 7.54 6.28 8.21
C GLU A 158 6.39 7.06 8.84
N ILE A 159 6.56 7.54 10.07
CA ILE A 159 5.54 8.28 10.81
C ILE A 159 5.70 9.78 10.51
N TYR A 160 4.65 10.39 9.99
CA TYR A 160 4.55 11.84 9.76
C TYR A 160 3.67 12.46 10.82
N VAL A 161 4.16 13.55 11.42
CA VAL A 161 3.51 14.25 12.51
C VAL A 161 3.38 15.73 12.21
N LYS A 162 2.30 16.34 12.70
CA LYS A 162 2.15 17.79 12.79
C LYS A 162 2.26 18.20 14.25
N GLU A 163 3.05 19.22 14.55
CA GLU A 163 3.19 19.71 15.92
C GLU A 163 1.82 20.04 16.52
N TYR A 164 1.62 19.61 17.76
CA TYR A 164 0.34 19.70 18.45
C TYR A 164 0.47 20.54 19.71
N PHE A 165 0.08 21.80 19.59
CA PHE A 165 0.00 22.75 20.69
C PHE A 165 -1.42 22.73 21.26
N ARG A 166 -1.63 21.98 22.34
CA ARG A 166 -2.87 22.02 23.10
C ARG A 166 -2.56 22.18 24.58
#